data_AF-A0A441TQR7-F1
#
_entry.id   AF-A0A441TQR7-F1
#
_cell.length_a   1.000
_cell.length_b   1.000
_cell.length_c   1.000
_cell.angle_alpha   90.00
_cell.angle_beta   90.00
_cell.angle_gamma   90.00
#
_symmetry.space_group_name_H-M   'P 1'
#
loop_
_entity.id
_entity.type
_entity.pdbx_description
1 polymer ?
#
loop_
_entity_poly.entity_id
_entity_poly.type
_entity_poly.pdbx_seq_one_letter_code
_entity_poly.pdbx_strand_id
1 'polypeptide(L)'
;YRACTTPRLPYGDGAFDLAFASCVVHHVPPAFWLDFFREMRRVVRPGGVACIIEHNPYNPLTRLAVFRCPFDQDAVLLDAARARSLFQETGFQDIRSEHFLL
;
A
#
# COMPACT_ATOMS: atom_id res chain seq x y z
N TYR A 1 4.48 -21.01 -3.39
CA TYR A 1 3.39 -20.04 -3.17
C TYR A 1 2.46 -20.08 -4.38
N ARG A 2 1.19 -19.67 -4.25
CA ARG A 2 0.31 -19.45 -5.41
C ARG A 2 0.35 -17.96 -5.74
N ALA A 3 0.73 -17.61 -6.97
CA ALA A 3 0.64 -16.23 -7.43
C ALA A 3 -0.83 -15.87 -7.67
N CYS A 4 -1.28 -14.74 -7.11
CA CYS A 4 -2.55 -14.14 -7.48
C CYS A 4 -2.27 -13.17 -8.64
N THR A 5 -2.76 -13.49 -9.84
CA THR A 5 -2.59 -12.64 -11.02
C THR A 5 -3.79 -11.72 -11.25
N THR A 6 -4.83 -11.85 -10.42
CA THR A 6 -6.03 -11.02 -10.47
C THR A 6 -5.94 -9.90 -9.44
N PRO A 7 -6.55 -8.72 -9.70
CA PRO A 7 -6.67 -7.65 -8.72
C PRO A 7 -7.46 -8.04 -7.47
N ARG A 8 -8.30 -9.07 -7.58
CA ARG A 8 -9.09 -9.63 -6.49
C ARG A 8 -8.41 -10.87 -5.93
N LEU A 9 -8.15 -10.87 -4.63
CA LEU A 9 -7.56 -11.97 -3.88
C LEU A 9 -8.56 -13.14 -3.74
N PRO A 10 -8.09 -14.40 -3.76
CA PRO A 10 -8.94 -15.60 -3.69
C PRO A 10 -9.38 -15.92 -2.25
N TYR A 11 -9.74 -14.90 -1.47
CA TYR A 11 -10.18 -15.02 -0.08
C TYR A 11 -11.55 -14.37 0.11
N GLY A 12 -12.31 -14.88 1.08
CA GLY A 12 -13.58 -14.29 1.49
C GLY A 12 -13.42 -12.90 2.10
N ASP A 13 -14.54 -12.22 2.27
CA ASP A 13 -14.59 -10.95 2.98
C ASP A 13 -14.25 -11.17 4.46
N GLY A 14 -13.45 -10.29 5.05
CA GLY A 14 -13.04 -10.38 6.45
C GLY A 14 -12.26 -11.65 6.83
N ALA A 15 -11.57 -12.27 5.88
CA ALA A 15 -10.81 -13.49 6.11
C ALA A 15 -9.58 -13.32 7.02
N PHE A 16 -9.08 -12.08 7.19
CA PHE A 16 -7.84 -11.82 7.93
C PHE A 16 -8.01 -10.77 9.03
N ASP A 17 -7.28 -10.97 10.13
CA ASP A 17 -7.05 -9.97 11.17
C ASP A 17 -6.12 -8.85 10.73
N LEU A 18 -5.18 -9.14 9.82
CA LEU A 18 -4.16 -8.21 9.32
C LEU A 18 -3.94 -8.40 7.82
N ALA A 19 -3.93 -7.30 7.06
CA ALA A 19 -3.35 -7.23 5.73
C ALA A 19 -2.13 -6.31 5.73
N PHE A 20 -1.03 -6.76 5.14
CA PHE A 20 0.24 -6.06 5.14
C PHE A 20 0.85 -6.02 3.74
N ALA A 21 1.37 -4.86 3.34
CA ALA A 21 2.15 -4.71 2.12
C ALA A 21 3.38 -3.82 2.38
N SER A 22 4.57 -4.28 2.00
CA SER A 22 5.81 -3.51 2.14
C SER A 22 6.47 -3.38 0.79
N CYS A 23 6.70 -2.13 0.36
CA CYS A 23 7.32 -1.83 -0.92
C CYS A 23 6.58 -2.49 -2.09
N VAL A 24 5.25 -2.32 -2.14
CA VAL A 24 4.40 -2.93 -3.17
C VAL A 24 3.61 -1.87 -3.90
N VAL A 25 3.03 -0.92 -3.18
CA VAL A 25 2.03 0.00 -3.73
C VAL A 25 2.65 0.96 -4.74
N HIS A 26 3.93 1.32 -4.58
CA HIS A 26 4.63 2.14 -5.57
C HIS A 26 4.81 1.46 -6.93
N HIS A 27 4.64 0.14 -7.04
CA HIS A 27 4.62 -0.55 -8.33
C HIS A 27 3.21 -0.67 -8.93
N VAL A 28 2.16 -0.37 -8.15
CA VAL A 28 0.79 -0.36 -8.65
C VAL A 28 0.56 0.96 -9.40
N PRO A 29 0.07 0.93 -10.65
CA PRO A 29 -0.22 2.18 -11.36
C PRO A 29 -1.23 3.04 -10.56
N PRO A 30 -1.05 4.37 -10.47
CA PRO A 30 -1.88 5.22 -9.61
C PRO A 30 -3.39 5.11 -9.85
N ALA A 31 -3.80 4.80 -11.09
CA ALA A 31 -5.20 4.56 -11.45
C ALA A 31 -5.83 3.38 -10.69
N PHE A 32 -5.03 2.42 -10.22
CA PHE A 32 -5.48 1.22 -9.52
C PHE A 32 -5.23 1.25 -8.00
N TRP A 33 -4.65 2.33 -7.46
CA TRP A 33 -4.43 2.44 -6.02
C TRP A 33 -5.73 2.31 -5.22
N LEU A 34 -6.80 2.98 -5.63
CA LEU A 34 -8.06 2.89 -4.89
C LEU A 34 -8.60 1.44 -4.86
N ASP A 35 -8.50 0.70 -5.96
CA ASP A 35 -8.95 -0.69 -6.02
C ASP A 35 -8.06 -1.63 -5.20
N PHE A 36 -6.75 -1.38 -5.16
CA PHE A 36 -5.82 -2.10 -4.27
C PHE A 36 -6.23 -1.96 -2.80
N PHE A 37 -6.52 -0.74 -2.35
CA PHE A 37 -6.93 -0.49 -0.96
C PHE A 37 -8.35 -1.01 -0.67
N ARG A 38 -9.26 -0.99 -1.66
CA ARG A 38 -10.59 -1.63 -1.54
C ARG A 38 -10.47 -3.12 -1.33
N GLU A 39 -9.59 -3.77 -2.09
CA GLU A 39 -9.37 -5.20 -1.94
C GLU A 39 -8.71 -5.54 -0.60
N MET A 40 -7.72 -4.74 -0.18
CA MET A 40 -7.14 -4.82 1.16
C MET A 40 -8.22 -4.67 2.24
N ARG A 41 -9.13 -3.69 2.11
CA ARG A 41 -10.25 -3.49 3.03
C ARG A 41 -11.18 -4.70 3.06
N ARG A 42 -11.52 -5.24 1.89
CA ARG A 42 -12.48 -6.34 1.74
C ARG A 42 -12.03 -7.57 2.51
N VAL A 43 -10.76 -7.95 2.40
CA VAL A 43 -10.23 -9.16 3.03
C VAL A 43 -9.93 -8.99 4.53
N VAL A 44 -9.82 -7.75 5.02
CA VAL A 44 -9.63 -7.46 6.44
C VAL A 44 -10.98 -7.41 7.17
N ARG A 45 -11.10 -8.15 8.28
CA ARG A 45 -12.34 -8.18 9.08
C ARG A 45 -12.64 -6.82 9.71
N PRO A 46 -13.90 -6.55 10.10
CA PRO A 46 -14.20 -5.42 10.98
C PRO A 46 -13.32 -5.46 12.25
N GLY A 47 -12.69 -4.33 12.57
CA GLY A 47 -11.73 -4.22 13.68
C GLY A 47 -10.37 -4.89 13.43
N GLY A 48 -10.10 -5.38 12.22
CA GLY A 48 -8.76 -5.81 11.79
C GLY A 48 -7.89 -4.63 11.35
N VAL A 49 -6.62 -4.91 11.06
CA VAL A 49 -5.61 -3.91 10.74
C VAL A 49 -5.20 -4.03 9.26
N ALA A 50 -4.97 -2.89 8.62
CA ALA A 50 -4.23 -2.82 7.38
C ALA A 50 -3.00 -1.94 7.58
N CYS A 51 -1.87 -2.39 7.07
CA CYS A 51 -0.59 -1.68 7.21
C CYS A 51 0.16 -1.71 5.88
N ILE A 52 0.64 -0.55 5.47
CA ILE A 52 1.59 -0.43 4.35
C ILE A 52 2.88 0.21 4.83
N ILE A 53 4.00 -0.23 4.26
CA ILE A 53 5.30 0.42 4.41
C ILE A 53 5.79 0.76 3.02
N GLU A 54 6.02 2.05 2.78
CA GLU A 54 6.38 2.59 1.46
C GLU A 54 7.55 3.57 1.57
N HIS A 55 8.24 3.80 0.46
CA HIS A 55 9.35 4.73 0.38
C HIS A 55 8.88 6.17 0.62
N ASN A 56 9.54 6.90 1.52
CA ASN A 56 9.25 8.30 1.80
C ASN A 56 9.76 9.21 0.68
N PRO A 57 8.89 9.82 -0.17
CA PRO A 57 9.34 10.69 -1.25
C PRO A 57 9.87 12.04 -0.77
N TYR A 58 9.64 12.43 0.48
CA TYR A 58 10.19 13.67 1.03
C TYR A 58 11.70 13.59 1.28
N ASN A 59 12.25 12.39 1.39
CA ASN A 59 13.69 12.19 1.56
C ASN A 59 14.38 12.10 0.17
N PRO A 60 15.29 13.04 -0.18
CA PRO A 60 15.97 13.04 -1.46
C PRO A 60 16.90 11.83 -1.67
N LEU A 61 17.46 11.25 -0.60
CA LEU A 61 18.28 10.04 -0.68
C LEU A 61 17.42 8.82 -1.04
N THR A 62 16.21 8.73 -0.49
CA THR A 62 15.23 7.71 -0.89
C THR A 62 14.89 7.83 -2.38
N ARG A 63 14.59 9.05 -2.85
CA ARG A 63 14.32 9.28 -4.28
C ARG A 63 15.49 8.89 -5.16
N LEU A 64 16.73 9.21 -4.75
CA LEU A 64 17.93 8.84 -5.49
C LEU A 64 18.14 7.33 -5.53
N ALA A 65 17.89 6.65 -4.40
CA ALA A 65 18.02 5.19 -4.30
C ALA A 65 17.02 4.49 -5.23
N VAL A 66 15.74 4.89 -5.18
CA VAL A 66 14.67 4.36 -6.04
C VAL A 66 14.98 4.64 -7.51
N PHE A 67 15.36 5.87 -7.87
CA PHE A 67 15.70 6.23 -9.25
C PHE A 67 16.84 5.40 -9.85
N ARG A 68 17.77 4.93 -9.02
CA ARG A 68 18.93 4.11 -9.45
C ARG A 68 18.66 2.61 -9.37
N CYS A 69 17.51 2.19 -8.86
CA CYS A 69 17.15 0.80 -8.67
C CYS A 69 16.48 0.24 -9.94
N PRO A 70 17.05 -0.79 -10.60
CA PRO A 70 16.44 -1.37 -11.80
C PRO A 70 15.05 -1.99 -11.54
N PHE A 71 14.78 -2.42 -10.31
CA PHE A 71 13.47 -2.98 -9.93
C PHE A 71 12.38 -1.91 -9.86
N ASP A 72 12.76 -0.65 -9.63
CA ASP A 72 11.85 0.48 -9.41
C ASP A 72 11.73 1.40 -10.62
N GLN A 73 12.11 0.94 -11.81
CA GLN A 73 12.08 1.73 -13.04
C GLN A 73 10.68 2.33 -13.34
N ASP A 74 9.61 1.62 -12.94
CA ASP A 74 8.22 2.01 -13.14
C ASP A 74 7.55 2.49 -11.83
N ALA A 75 8.34 2.73 -10.77
CA ALA A 75 7.81 3.07 -9.46
C ALA A 75 7.24 4.49 -9.43
N VAL A 76 6.01 4.61 -8.93
CA VAL A 76 5.39 5.89 -8.58
C VAL A 76 5.34 5.97 -7.05
N LEU A 77 6.19 6.81 -6.47
CA LEU A 77 6.28 6.95 -5.02
C LEU A 77 4.95 7.45 -4.43
N LEU A 78 4.46 6.72 -3.44
CA LEU A 78 3.25 7.06 -2.69
C LEU A 78 3.65 7.80 -1.40
N ASP A 79 3.26 9.07 -1.28
CA ASP A 79 3.47 9.83 -0.05
C ASP A 79 2.47 9.46 1.06
N ALA A 80 2.82 9.80 2.30
CA ALA A 80 2.01 9.47 3.48
C ALA A 80 0.62 10.13 3.48
N ALA A 81 0.49 11.34 2.93
CA ALA A 81 -0.79 12.04 2.87
C ALA A 81 -1.74 11.35 1.89
N ARG A 82 -1.24 10.95 0.72
CA ARG A 82 -1.98 10.19 -0.28
C ARG A 82 -2.35 8.80 0.22
N ALA A 83 -1.42 8.09 0.87
CA ALA A 83 -1.70 6.82 1.52
C ALA A 83 -2.83 6.94 2.56
N ARG A 84 -2.77 7.97 3.41
CA ARG A 84 -3.83 8.27 4.39
C ARG A 84 -5.19 8.49 3.72
N SER A 85 -5.24 9.28 2.65
CA SER A 85 -6.46 9.50 1.87
C SER A 85 -7.05 8.20 1.35
N LEU A 86 -6.22 7.33 0.75
CA LEU A 86 -6.66 6.04 0.20
C LEU A 86 -7.21 5.10 1.29
N PHE A 87 -6.58 5.07 2.47
CA PHE A 87 -7.15 4.34 3.62
C PHE A 87 -8.50 4.92 4.06
N GLN A 88 -8.64 6.24 4.14
CA GLN A 88 -9.90 6.89 4.52
C GLN A 88 -11.02 6.63 3.50
N GLU A 89 -10.73 6.81 2.21
CA GLU A 89 -11.66 6.60 1.09
C GLU A 89 -12.17 5.15 1.01
N THR A 90 -11.41 4.20 1.53
CA THR A 90 -11.77 2.77 1.56
C THR A 90 -12.37 2.32 2.89
N GLY A 91 -12.66 3.26 3.79
CA GLY A 91 -13.41 2.98 5.02
C GLY A 91 -12.56 2.42 6.16
N PHE A 92 -11.24 2.61 6.13
CA PHE A 92 -10.42 2.45 7.33
C PHE A 92 -10.53 3.68 8.24
N GLN A 93 -10.34 3.45 9.54
CA GLN A 93 -10.43 4.45 10.60
C GLN A 93 -9.13 4.43 11.44
N ASP A 94 -8.96 5.40 12.33
CA ASP A 94 -7.80 5.49 13.24
C ASP A 94 -6.42 5.44 12.56
N ILE A 95 -6.32 6.06 11.38
CA ILE A 95 -5.15 5.97 10.53
C ILE A 95 -3.98 6.76 11.12
N ARG A 96 -2.84 6.09 11.27
CA ARG A 96 -1.56 6.67 11.71
C ARG A 96 -0.52 6.51 10.60
N SER A 97 0.42 7.45 10.55
CA SER A 97 1.51 7.47 9.57
C SER A 97 2.76 8.02 10.24
N GLU A 98 3.88 7.32 10.06
CA GLU A 98 5.17 7.67 10.66
C GLU A 98 6.28 7.49 9.60
N HIS A 99 7.35 8.27 9.73
CA HIS A 99 8.54 8.13 8.91
C HIS A 99 9.67 7.56 9.78
N PHE A 100 10.15 6.36 9.46
CA PHE A 100 11.19 5.67 10.25
C PHE A 100 12.60 6.14 9.91
N LEU A 101 12.81 6.65 8.69
CA LEU A 101 14.08 7.17 8.20
C LEU A 101 13.83 8.60 7.69
N LEU A 102 14.48 9.58 8.33
CA LEU A 102 14.46 11.00 7.94
C LEU A 102 15.27 11.22 6.68
#